data_AF-A0A2D5UZK1-F1
#
_entry.id   AF-A0A2D5UZK1-F1
#
_cell.length_a   1.000
_cell.length_b   1.000
_cell.length_c   1.000
_cell.angle_alpha   90.00
_cell.angle_beta   90.00
_cell.angle_gamma   90.00
#
_symmetry.space_group_name_H-M   'P 1'
#
loop_
_entity.id
_entity.type
_entity.pdbx_description
1 polymer ?
#
loop_
_entity_poly.entity_id
_entity_poly.type
_entity_poly.pdbx_seq_one_letter_code
_entity_poly.pdbx_strand_id
1 'polypeptide(L)'
;MQKTIKECNLCSACNDVCPVTTALKRETSSPRHKAKLIQEGKLALIFYQCSLCKACSDACPSKVPLDAIIQQEREKIIKKGVVPNAVAEMRENIRKTGFPLRKEGLVLVA
;
A
#
# COMPACT_ATOMS: atom_id res chain seq x y z
N MET A 1 -12.82 19.82 -0.19
CA MET A 1 -11.97 19.63 1.02
C MET A 1 -11.42 18.21 1.00
N GLN A 2 -10.11 18.02 0.84
CA GLN A 2 -9.48 16.70 1.01
C GLN A 2 -9.34 16.43 2.51
N LYS A 3 -9.92 15.32 2.98
CA LYS A 3 -9.80 14.90 4.39
C LYS A 3 -8.46 14.21 4.62
N THR A 4 -7.89 14.40 5.80
CA THR A 4 -6.57 13.87 6.16
C THR A 4 -6.69 12.58 7.00
N ILE A 5 -5.56 12.06 7.47
CA ILE A 5 -5.53 10.91 8.38
C ILE A 5 -6.03 11.25 9.80
N LYS A 6 -6.09 12.53 10.17
CA LYS A 6 -6.50 13.00 11.50
C LYS A 6 -7.99 12.72 11.80
N GLU A 7 -8.79 12.59 10.75
CA GLU A 7 -10.22 12.32 10.79
C GLU A 7 -10.54 10.82 10.97
N CYS A 8 -9.52 9.96 10.94
CA CYS A 8 -9.67 8.54 11.22
C CYS A 8 -9.88 8.32 12.73
N ASN A 9 -11.02 7.77 13.10
CA ASN A 9 -11.36 7.39 14.48
C ASN A 9 -11.08 5.90 14.79
N LEU A 10 -10.36 5.20 13.91
CA LEU A 10 -10.02 3.77 14.04
C LEU A 10 -11.25 2.86 14.24
N CYS A 11 -12.40 3.19 13.65
CA CYS A 11 -13.66 2.42 13.77
C CYS A 11 -13.68 1.03 13.09
N SER A 12 -12.63 0.66 12.37
CA SER A 12 -12.48 -0.65 11.69
C SER A 12 -13.40 -0.93 10.48
N ALA A 13 -14.27 -0.01 10.06
CA ALA A 13 -15.11 -0.23 8.85
C ALA A 13 -14.30 -0.61 7.60
N CYS A 14 -13.07 -0.14 7.49
CA CYS A 14 -12.15 -0.48 6.40
C CYS A 14 -11.65 -1.94 6.44
N ASN A 15 -11.67 -2.60 7.60
CA ASN A 15 -11.16 -3.96 7.74
C ASN A 15 -12.07 -4.97 7.04
N ASP A 16 -13.38 -4.79 7.15
CA ASP A 16 -14.41 -5.72 6.63
C ASP A 16 -14.39 -5.79 5.09
N VAL A 17 -14.03 -4.68 4.44
CA VAL A 17 -13.95 -4.60 2.97
C VAL A 17 -12.56 -4.90 2.43
N CYS A 18 -11.56 -5.11 3.28
CA CYS A 18 -10.18 -5.28 2.83
C CYS A 18 -9.89 -6.73 2.43
N PRO A 19 -9.48 -6.99 1.16
CA PRO A 19 -9.14 -8.34 0.73
C PRO A 19 -7.91 -8.89 1.47
N VAL A 20 -6.96 -8.02 1.83
CA VAL A 20 -5.74 -8.41 2.57
C VAL A 20 -6.08 -8.86 3.98
N THR A 21 -6.97 -8.15 4.68
CA THR A 21 -7.44 -8.55 6.01
C THR A 21 -8.18 -9.88 5.93
N THR A 22 -9.05 -10.04 4.93
CA THR A 22 -9.81 -11.28 4.71
C THR A 22 -8.90 -12.48 4.46
N ALA A 23 -7.88 -12.30 3.62
CA ALA A 23 -6.95 -13.37 3.27
C ALA A 23 -5.99 -13.72 4.42
N LEU A 24 -5.42 -12.72 5.09
CA LEU A 24 -4.37 -12.94 6.10
C LEU A 24 -4.91 -13.16 7.51
N LYS A 25 -6.14 -12.70 7.80
CA LYS A 25 -6.78 -12.75 9.14
C LYS A 25 -5.89 -12.24 10.27
N ARG A 26 -5.08 -11.20 9.98
CA ARG A 26 -4.15 -10.59 10.92
C ARG A 26 -4.41 -9.10 11.00
N GLU A 27 -4.65 -8.62 12.22
CA GLU A 27 -4.90 -7.20 12.45
C GLU A 27 -3.71 -6.33 12.07
N THR A 28 -2.47 -6.82 12.22
CA THR A 28 -1.26 -6.08 11.84
C THR A 28 -1.17 -5.78 10.33
N SER A 29 -1.87 -6.55 9.49
CA SER A 29 -1.95 -6.32 8.05
C SER A 29 -3.15 -5.47 7.64
N SER A 30 -4.04 -5.14 8.58
CA SER A 30 -5.31 -4.47 8.32
C SER A 30 -5.12 -3.01 7.89
N PRO A 31 -6.06 -2.43 7.12
CA PRO A 31 -6.04 -1.01 6.80
C PRO A 31 -6.17 -0.14 8.05
N ARG A 32 -6.90 -0.60 9.09
CA ARG A 32 -7.00 0.15 10.35
C ARG A 32 -5.65 0.23 11.08
N HIS A 33 -4.91 -0.88 11.16
CA HIS A 33 -3.59 -0.86 11.78
C HIS A 33 -2.63 0.04 11.00
N LYS A 34 -2.68 0.01 9.66
CA LYS A 34 -1.93 0.94 8.81
C LYS A 34 -2.32 2.39 9.11
N ALA A 35 -3.61 2.71 9.21
CA ALA A 35 -4.06 4.05 9.58
C ALA A 35 -3.50 4.49 10.94
N LYS A 36 -3.50 3.61 11.95
CA LYS A 36 -2.89 3.87 13.27
C LYS A 36 -1.40 4.18 13.16
N LEU A 37 -0.62 3.38 12.42
CA LEU A 37 0.81 3.62 12.22
C LEU A 37 1.07 4.99 11.56
N ILE A 38 0.22 5.38 10.62
CA ILE A 38 0.32 6.67 9.93
C ILE A 38 -0.03 7.83 10.86
N GLN A 39 -1.05 7.69 11.71
CA GLN A 39 -1.35 8.68 12.76
C GLN A 39 -0.20 8.84 13.75
N GLU A 40 0.50 7.76 14.07
CA GLU A 40 1.70 7.74 14.93
C GLU A 40 2.98 8.21 14.19
N GLY A 41 2.90 8.53 12.89
CA GLY A 41 4.05 8.94 12.08
C GLY A 41 5.09 7.83 11.84
N LYS A 42 4.71 6.56 12.03
CA LYS A 42 5.59 5.40 11.86
C LYS A 42 5.61 4.96 10.41
N LEU A 43 6.81 4.98 9.81
CA LEU A 43 7.03 4.37 8.50
C LEU A 43 7.25 2.87 8.64
N ALA A 44 6.51 2.07 7.90
CA ALA A 44 6.60 0.62 7.96
C ALA A 44 6.45 -0.02 6.57
N LEU A 45 7.26 -1.04 6.30
CA LEU A 45 7.17 -1.82 5.05
C LEU A 45 5.83 -2.55 4.89
N ILE A 46 5.06 -2.71 5.96
CA ILE A 46 3.70 -3.26 5.93
C ILE A 46 2.77 -2.48 4.99
N PHE A 47 3.06 -1.20 4.73
CA PHE A 47 2.33 -0.39 3.74
C PHE A 47 2.38 -1.01 2.34
N TYR A 48 3.43 -1.77 1.99
CA TYR A 48 3.54 -2.49 0.71
C TYR A 48 2.59 -3.68 0.57
N GLN A 49 1.96 -4.16 1.65
CA GLN A 49 0.91 -5.17 1.57
C GLN A 49 -0.44 -4.61 1.09
N CYS A 50 -0.62 -3.29 1.08
CA CYS A 50 -1.83 -2.69 0.52
C CYS A 50 -1.90 -2.93 -1.01
N SER A 51 -3.03 -3.40 -1.54
CA SER A 51 -3.20 -3.52 -3.00
C SER A 51 -3.55 -2.19 -3.69
N LEU A 52 -3.75 -1.11 -2.92
CA LEU A 52 -4.25 0.18 -3.42
C LEU A 52 -5.59 0.07 -4.18
N CYS A 53 -6.43 -0.92 -3.85
CA CYS A 53 -7.74 -1.15 -4.48
C CYS A 53 -8.85 -0.16 -4.10
N LYS A 54 -8.58 0.79 -3.19
CA LYS A 54 -9.49 1.86 -2.74
C LYS A 54 -10.73 1.45 -1.93
N ALA A 55 -11.04 0.17 -1.80
CA ALA A 55 -12.20 -0.32 -1.05
C ALA A 55 -12.35 0.28 0.36
N CYS A 56 -11.23 0.44 1.09
CA CYS A 56 -11.24 1.04 2.43
C CYS A 56 -11.63 2.52 2.45
N SER A 57 -11.28 3.27 1.40
CA SER A 57 -11.61 4.70 1.27
C SER A 57 -13.09 4.87 0.93
N ASP A 58 -13.61 4.01 0.06
CA ASP A 58 -15.03 4.02 -0.34
C ASP A 58 -15.95 3.66 0.84
N ALA A 59 -15.56 2.69 1.65
CA ALA A 59 -16.30 2.28 2.84
C ALA A 59 -16.14 3.22 4.04
N CYS A 60 -15.25 4.23 3.97
CA CYS A 60 -14.93 5.05 5.13
C CYS A 60 -16.06 6.05 5.46
N PRO A 61 -16.72 5.96 6.64
CA PRO A 61 -17.77 6.92 7.02
C PRO A 61 -17.20 8.34 7.18
N SER A 62 -15.96 8.43 7.67
CA SER A 62 -15.23 9.69 7.77
C SER A 62 -14.69 10.19 6.43
N LYS A 63 -14.84 9.46 5.31
CA LYS A 63 -14.31 9.81 3.98
C LYS A 63 -12.80 10.07 3.96
N VAL A 64 -12.04 9.29 4.74
CA VAL A 64 -10.56 9.35 4.75
C VAL A 64 -10.03 8.61 3.51
N PRO A 65 -9.23 9.26 2.64
CA PRO A 65 -8.67 8.63 1.44
C PRO A 65 -7.45 7.77 1.78
N LEU A 66 -7.66 6.68 2.53
CA LEU A 66 -6.60 5.87 3.12
C LEU A 66 -5.68 5.22 2.07
N ASP A 67 -6.20 4.84 0.91
CA ASP A 67 -5.39 4.33 -0.21
C ASP A 67 -4.34 5.35 -0.68
N ALA A 68 -4.76 6.59 -0.92
CA ALA A 68 -3.89 7.67 -1.38
C ALA A 68 -2.88 8.06 -0.29
N ILE A 69 -3.31 8.08 0.98
CA ILE A 69 -2.42 8.32 2.11
C ILE A 69 -1.36 7.21 2.19
N ILE A 70 -1.74 5.94 2.08
CA ILE A 70 -0.77 4.82 2.07
C ILE A 70 0.21 4.95 0.90
N GLN A 71 -0.24 5.38 -0.28
CA GLN A 71 0.64 5.65 -1.42
C GLN A 71 1.69 6.72 -1.10
N GLN A 72 1.28 7.84 -0.48
CA GLN A 72 2.20 8.89 -0.04
C GLN A 72 3.21 8.37 0.99
N GLU A 73 2.80 7.49 1.90
CA GLU A 73 3.72 6.88 2.86
C GLU A 73 4.74 5.95 2.20
N ARG A 74 4.36 5.23 1.13
CA ARG A 74 5.32 4.46 0.33
C ARG A 74 6.37 5.37 -0.33
N GLU A 75 5.96 6.53 -0.84
CA GLU A 75 6.88 7.52 -1.40
C GLU A 75 7.86 8.06 -0.34
N LYS A 76 7.37 8.32 0.89
CA LYS A 76 8.24 8.71 2.01
C LYS A 76 9.25 7.62 2.36
N ILE A 77 8.84 6.35 2.34
CA ILE A 77 9.72 5.20 2.56
C ILE A 77 10.82 5.16 1.49
N ILE A 78 10.46 5.35 0.21
CA ILE A 78 11.43 5.39 -0.90
C ILE A 78 12.41 6.56 -0.75
N LYS A 79 11.94 7.75 -0.32
CA LYS A 79 12.81 8.91 -0.06
C LYS A 79 13.84 8.66 1.05
N LYS A 80 13.58 7.72 1.96
CA LYS A 80 14.55 7.27 2.98
C LYS A 80 15.51 6.18 2.47
N GLY A 81 15.45 5.82 1.18
CA GLY A 81 16.30 4.78 0.60
C GLY A 81 15.88 3.36 0.95
N VAL A 82 14.71 3.17 1.57
CA VAL A 82 14.20 1.85 1.94
C VAL A 82 13.10 1.45 0.96
N VAL A 83 13.14 0.22 0.47
CA VAL A 83 12.12 -0.33 -0.43
C VAL A 83 12.20 -1.87 -0.39
N PRO A 84 11.10 -2.62 -0.62
CA PRO A 84 11.20 -4.06 -0.76
C PRO A 84 12.07 -4.48 -1.96
N ASN A 85 12.86 -5.55 -1.80
CA ASN A 85 13.77 -6.05 -2.84
C ASN A 85 13.06 -6.29 -4.18
N ALA A 86 11.88 -6.93 -4.17
CA ALA A 86 11.11 -7.17 -5.39
C ALA A 86 10.74 -5.89 -6.15
N VAL A 87 10.47 -4.79 -5.43
CA VAL A 87 10.18 -3.48 -6.04
C VAL A 87 11.45 -2.83 -6.57
N ALA A 88 12.58 -2.97 -5.88
CA ALA A 88 13.88 -2.49 -6.35
C ALA A 88 14.31 -3.22 -7.64
N GLU A 89 14.16 -4.55 -7.68
CA GLU A 89 14.44 -5.38 -8.86
C GLU A 89 13.54 -5.01 -10.03
N MET A 90 12.23 -4.89 -9.80
CA MET A 90 11.29 -4.47 -10.84
C MET A 90 11.68 -3.12 -11.44
N ARG A 91 12.04 -2.14 -10.60
CA ARG A 91 12.50 -0.81 -11.05
C ARG A 91 13.75 -0.91 -11.91
N GLU A 92 14.70 -1.77 -11.54
CA GLU A 92 15.93 -1.97 -12.28
C GLU A 92 15.71 -2.68 -13.61
N ASN A 93 14.82 -3.69 -13.64
CA ASN A 93 14.41 -4.36 -14.88
C ASN A 93 13.80 -3.37 -15.87
N ILE A 94 12.92 -2.47 -15.40
CA ILE A 94 12.33 -1.42 -16.24
C ILE A 94 13.42 -0.53 -16.83
N ARG A 95 14.40 -0.09 -16.02
CA ARG A 95 15.50 0.77 -16.48
C ARG A 95 16.40 0.09 -17.52
N LYS A 96 16.69 -1.19 -17.34
CA LYS A 96 17.60 -1.94 -18.23
C LYS A 96 16.92 -2.45 -19.50
N THR A 97 15.68 -2.91 -19.39
CA THR A 97 15.02 -3.69 -20.44
C THR A 97 13.72 -3.08 -20.96
N GLY A 98 13.17 -2.08 -20.26
CA GLY A 98 11.82 -1.57 -20.51
C GLY A 98 10.69 -2.43 -19.91
N PHE A 99 10.99 -3.61 -19.37
CA PHE A 99 10.00 -4.55 -18.83
C PHE A 99 10.15 -4.72 -17.31
N PRO A 100 9.05 -4.81 -16.55
CA PRO A 100 9.09 -4.99 -15.09
C PRO A 100 9.55 -6.38 -14.65
N LEU A 101 9.25 -7.39 -15.44
CA LEU A 101 9.62 -8.78 -15.18
C LEU A 101 10.88 -9.15 -15.96
N ARG A 102 11.70 -10.05 -15.40
CA ARG A 102 12.87 -10.58 -16.12
C ARG A 102 12.39 -11.35 -17.35
N LYS A 103 13.10 -11.22 -18.47
CA LYS A 103 12.76 -11.87 -19.76
C LYS A 103 12.90 -13.40 -19.74
N GLU A 104 13.42 -14.01 -18.68
CA GLU A 104 13.46 -15.47 -18.49
C GLU A 104 12.03 -15.99 -18.24
N GLY A 105 11.22 -16.07 -19.30
CA GLY A 105 9.84 -16.53 -19.25
C GLY A 105 8.90 -15.89 -20.28
N LEU A 106 9.32 -14.81 -20.95
CA LEU A 106 8.61 -14.31 -22.14
C LEU A 106 9.32 -14.88 -23.37
N VAL A 107 8.81 -16.01 -23.88
CA VAL A 107 9.13 -16.43 -25.24
C VAL A 107 8.66 -15.29 -26.14
N LEU A 108 9.61 -14.63 -26.81
CA LEU A 108 9.29 -13.80 -27.97
C LEU A 108 8.59 -14.72 -28.96
N VAL A 109 7.26 -14.66 -29.02
CA VAL A 109 6.53 -15.19 -30.16
C VAL A 109 6.81 -14.17 -31.26
N ALA A 110 7.92 -14.41 -31.97
CA ALA A 110 8.27 -13.72 -33.20
C ALA A 110 7.24 -14.06 -34.29
#